data_AF-A0A957HD45-F1
#
_entry.id   AF-A0A957HD45-F1
#
_cell.length_a   1.000
_cell.length_b   1.000
_cell.length_c   1.000
_cell.angle_alpha   90.00
_cell.angle_beta   90.00
_cell.angle_gamma   90.00
#
_symmetry.space_group_name_H-M   'P 1'
#
loop_
_entity.id
_entity.type
_entity.pdbx_description
1 polymer ?
#
loop_
_entity_poly.entity_id
_entity_poly.type
_entity_poly.pdbx_seq_one_letter_code
_entity_poly.pdbx_strand_id
1 'polypeptide(L)'
;EQEGFTVEHVTDLTQWRLGQQRQITEHEADSIGEAPWEFLSPEAAALFDLLRRENPTVLSNVASIFVGVQTSADRIYIFEASAETASTITFDDVNGVRWTIEKAILRPALMDVQLPAFSRPQANTCIIFPYRFDENDAVLYSIEEMQTQFPHCWEYLQDHESQLRARSLQNPEMWYGYGRRQSLTRFNGEAKLIWPVLSLEPRYAYDDQDILFTGGGNGPYYGLRPLPDTALSIFYLQAILSHLVFEAMVKSIASTFRGGYKSHGKQFVQSLPVRQIDFNNPDETAAHDNIVTAVQQLIQATEGLKTATLPQQQQTLRTQSRILKQRIDRLIEGLYRIDGADLLTIPELHDDE
;
A
#
# COMPACT_ATOMS: atom_id res chain seq x y z
N GLU A 1 -9.89 -39.02 -11.19
CA GLU A 1 -9.18 -37.78 -10.84
C GLU A 1 -8.08 -38.12 -9.83
N GLN A 2 -7.16 -37.20 -9.50
CA GLN A 2 -6.39 -37.33 -8.26
C GLN A 2 -7.34 -37.03 -7.09
N GLU A 3 -7.48 -37.95 -6.14
CA GLU A 3 -8.33 -37.76 -4.95
C GLU A 3 -7.68 -36.76 -3.96
N GLY A 4 -6.35 -36.76 -3.85
CA GLY A 4 -5.61 -35.82 -3.00
C GLY A 4 -4.14 -35.65 -3.37
N PHE A 5 -3.46 -34.77 -2.64
CA PHE A 5 -2.04 -34.46 -2.77
C PHE A 5 -1.40 -34.21 -1.39
N THR A 6 -0.08 -34.38 -1.31
CA THR A 6 0.70 -34.13 -0.10
C THR A 6 1.56 -32.88 -0.25
N VAL A 7 1.61 -32.06 0.77
CA VAL A 7 2.55 -30.94 0.88
C VAL A 7 3.54 -31.24 1.99
N GLU A 8 4.83 -31.20 1.67
CA GLU A 8 5.90 -31.32 2.67
C GLU A 8 6.41 -29.93 3.05
N HIS A 9 6.29 -29.59 4.33
CA HIS A 9 6.73 -28.32 4.91
C HIS A 9 8.18 -28.44 5.33
N VAL A 10 9.04 -27.65 4.69
CA VAL A 10 10.49 -27.67 4.88
C VAL A 10 10.91 -26.37 5.54
N THR A 11 11.22 -26.41 6.85
CA THR A 11 11.72 -25.23 7.57
C THR A 11 13.24 -25.17 7.62
N ASP A 12 13.95 -26.31 7.46
CA ASP A 12 15.41 -26.36 7.31
C ASP A 12 15.79 -27.25 6.12
N LEU A 13 16.26 -26.60 5.04
CA LEU A 13 16.66 -27.30 3.82
C LEU A 13 17.81 -28.30 4.03
N THR A 14 18.70 -28.01 4.97
CA THR A 14 19.85 -28.88 5.29
C THR A 14 19.37 -30.14 6.01
N GLN A 15 18.54 -29.99 7.03
CA GLN A 15 17.95 -31.12 7.76
C GLN A 15 17.03 -31.95 6.88
N TRP A 16 16.23 -31.29 6.04
CA TRP A 16 15.36 -31.96 5.07
C TRP A 16 16.15 -32.79 4.06
N ARG A 17 17.27 -32.26 3.52
CA ARG A 17 18.18 -33.02 2.65
C ARG A 17 18.80 -34.24 3.32
N LEU A 18 18.96 -34.21 4.65
CA LEU A 18 19.42 -35.34 5.45
C LEU A 18 18.28 -36.32 5.80
N GLY A 19 17.05 -36.05 5.36
CA GLY A 19 15.86 -36.87 5.62
C GLY A 19 15.33 -36.74 7.05
N GLN A 20 15.76 -35.71 7.79
CA GLN A 20 15.50 -35.55 9.23
C GLN A 20 14.27 -34.71 9.54
N GLN A 21 13.69 -34.04 8.54
CA GLN A 21 12.48 -33.25 8.70
C GLN A 21 11.43 -33.70 7.67
N ARG A 22 10.24 -34.07 8.14
CA ARG A 22 9.09 -34.44 7.31
C ARG A 22 7.79 -34.03 8.00
N GLN A 23 7.45 -32.74 7.96
CA GLN A 23 6.10 -32.32 8.30
C GLN A 23 5.28 -32.38 7.02
N ILE A 24 4.49 -33.42 6.85
CA ILE A 24 3.69 -33.65 5.63
C ILE A 24 2.22 -33.43 5.98
N THR A 25 1.53 -32.62 5.18
CA THR A 25 0.06 -32.48 5.25
C THR A 25 -0.59 -33.04 4.00
N GLU A 26 -1.71 -33.73 4.17
CA GLU A 26 -2.55 -34.28 3.10
C GLU A 26 -3.71 -33.33 2.83
N HIS A 27 -4.01 -33.11 1.55
CA HIS A 27 -5.06 -32.22 1.08
C HIS A 27 -5.91 -32.91 0.01
N GLU A 28 -7.21 -32.71 0.10
CA GLU A 28 -8.17 -33.14 -0.93
C GLU A 28 -8.02 -32.25 -2.17
N ALA A 29 -8.05 -32.84 -3.36
CA ALA A 29 -7.91 -32.06 -4.59
C ALA A 29 -9.04 -31.01 -4.74
N ASP A 30 -10.24 -31.32 -4.25
CA ASP A 30 -11.42 -30.45 -4.29
C ASP A 30 -11.36 -29.27 -3.30
N SER A 31 -10.37 -29.25 -2.40
CA SER A 31 -10.11 -28.09 -1.52
C SER A 31 -9.47 -26.91 -2.27
N ILE A 32 -8.93 -27.16 -3.46
CA ILE A 32 -8.30 -26.18 -4.31
C ILE A 32 -9.33 -25.59 -5.29
N GLY A 33 -9.51 -24.26 -5.23
CA GLY A 33 -10.43 -23.52 -6.11
C GLY A 33 -9.79 -22.31 -6.78
N GLU A 34 -10.64 -21.35 -7.17
CA GLU A 34 -10.22 -20.06 -7.77
C GLU A 34 -9.62 -19.08 -6.74
N ALA A 35 -9.86 -19.33 -5.45
CA ALA A 35 -9.23 -18.56 -4.38
C ALA A 35 -7.71 -18.84 -4.32
N PRO A 36 -6.89 -17.89 -3.81
CA PRO A 36 -5.48 -18.15 -3.55
C PRO A 36 -5.28 -19.43 -2.71
N TRP A 37 -4.34 -20.27 -3.13
CA TRP A 37 -4.06 -21.53 -2.44
C TRP A 37 -3.22 -21.26 -1.19
N GLU A 38 -3.64 -21.85 -0.08
CA GLU A 38 -3.00 -21.69 1.23
C GLU A 38 -2.46 -23.06 1.67
N PHE A 39 -1.14 -23.18 1.82
CA PHE A 39 -0.48 -24.40 2.26
C PHE A 39 0.29 -24.14 3.54
N LEU A 40 -0.41 -24.18 4.66
CA LEU A 40 0.14 -23.89 5.99
C LEU A 40 0.50 -25.16 6.76
N SER A 41 1.38 -25.00 7.75
CA SER A 41 1.49 -25.98 8.84
C SER A 41 0.15 -26.07 9.60
N PRO A 42 -0.20 -27.23 10.20
CA PRO A 42 -1.42 -27.36 10.99
C PRO A 42 -1.54 -26.33 12.11
N GLU A 43 -0.41 -25.94 12.71
CA GLU A 43 -0.37 -24.96 13.79
C GLU A 43 -0.69 -23.54 13.28
N ALA A 44 -0.06 -23.11 12.18
CA ALA A 44 -0.35 -21.81 11.57
C ALA A 44 -1.80 -21.74 11.04
N ALA A 45 -2.29 -22.82 10.43
CA ALA A 45 -3.68 -22.92 9.99
C ALA A 45 -4.67 -22.76 11.16
N ALA A 46 -4.42 -23.44 12.29
CA ALA A 46 -5.27 -23.35 13.47
C ALA A 46 -5.33 -21.92 14.03
N LEU A 47 -4.20 -21.21 14.08
CA LEU A 47 -4.15 -19.82 14.51
C LEU A 47 -4.89 -18.89 13.54
N PHE A 48 -4.66 -19.02 12.24
CA PHE A 48 -5.31 -18.16 11.25
C PHE A 48 -6.82 -18.37 11.23
N ASP A 49 -7.29 -19.61 11.34
CA ASP A 49 -8.71 -19.93 11.44
C ASP A 49 -9.33 -19.42 12.74
N LEU A 50 -8.60 -19.48 13.86
CA LEU A 50 -9.02 -18.85 15.12
C LEU A 50 -9.20 -17.34 14.94
N LEU A 51 -8.23 -16.66 14.34
CA LEU A 51 -8.29 -15.21 14.11
C LEU A 51 -9.47 -14.82 13.22
N ARG A 52 -9.72 -15.56 12.14
CA ARG A 52 -10.87 -15.38 11.23
C ARG A 52 -12.19 -15.63 11.95
N ARG A 53 -12.29 -16.68 12.76
CA ARG A 53 -13.51 -17.06 13.49
C ARG A 53 -13.89 -16.04 14.56
N GLU A 54 -12.92 -15.61 15.36
CA GLU A 54 -13.16 -14.66 16.46
C GLU A 54 -13.31 -13.21 15.96
N ASN A 55 -12.88 -12.92 14.72
CA ASN A 55 -12.95 -11.60 14.09
C ASN A 55 -13.51 -11.71 12.66
N PRO A 56 -14.83 -11.96 12.52
CA PRO A 56 -15.46 -12.26 11.23
C PRO A 56 -15.52 -11.06 10.27
N THR A 57 -15.32 -9.84 10.76
CA THR A 57 -15.27 -8.66 9.91
C THR A 57 -13.96 -8.64 9.13
N VAL A 58 -14.03 -8.55 7.81
CA VAL A 58 -12.84 -8.45 6.96
C VAL A 58 -12.52 -7.00 6.63
N LEU A 59 -11.27 -6.73 6.27
CA LEU A 59 -10.80 -5.37 5.95
C LEU A 59 -11.66 -4.66 4.90
N SER A 60 -12.14 -5.35 3.87
CA SER A 60 -13.02 -4.74 2.85
C SER A 60 -14.39 -4.31 3.38
N ASN A 61 -14.81 -4.76 4.56
CA ASN A 61 -16.04 -4.29 5.21
C ASN A 61 -15.86 -2.95 5.94
N VAL A 62 -14.62 -2.54 6.22
CA VAL A 62 -14.31 -1.32 7.00
C VAL A 62 -13.43 -0.34 6.24
N ALA A 63 -12.83 -0.75 5.14
CA ALA A 63 -11.92 0.09 4.36
C ALA A 63 -12.05 -0.16 2.85
N SER A 64 -11.93 0.92 2.08
CA SER A 64 -11.84 0.86 0.63
C SER A 64 -10.37 0.76 0.20
N ILE A 65 -10.00 -0.37 -0.41
CA ILE A 65 -8.72 -0.54 -1.11
C ILE A 65 -8.88 -0.16 -2.58
N PHE A 66 -8.02 0.71 -3.07
CA PHE A 66 -8.05 1.24 -4.43
C PHE A 66 -6.67 1.28 -5.08
N VAL A 67 -6.64 1.20 -6.42
CA VAL A 67 -5.43 1.40 -7.21
C VAL A 67 -5.19 2.89 -7.46
N GLY A 68 -3.95 3.26 -7.77
CA GLY A 68 -3.57 4.59 -8.20
C GLY A 68 -4.15 5.02 -9.56
N VAL A 69 -3.77 6.21 -10.00
CA VAL A 69 -4.16 6.74 -11.32
C VAL A 69 -3.54 5.90 -12.44
N GLN A 70 -4.20 5.91 -13.60
CA GLN A 70 -3.84 5.07 -14.73
C GLN A 70 -3.68 5.95 -15.97
N THR A 71 -2.53 6.62 -16.06
CA THR A 71 -2.26 7.54 -17.17
C THR A 71 -2.21 6.79 -18.50
N SER A 72 -1.74 5.54 -18.51
CA SER A 72 -1.43 4.77 -19.72
C SER A 72 -0.33 5.39 -20.60
N ALA A 73 0.43 6.36 -20.06
CA ALA A 73 1.59 7.00 -20.67
C ALA A 73 2.47 7.66 -19.58
N ASP A 74 2.85 6.88 -18.55
CA ASP A 74 3.50 7.42 -17.35
C ASP A 74 4.74 8.27 -17.68
N ARG A 75 5.53 7.89 -18.70
CA ARG A 75 6.72 8.64 -19.15
C ARG A 75 6.44 10.03 -19.73
N ILE A 76 5.20 10.32 -20.13
CA ILE A 76 4.78 11.64 -20.63
C ILE A 76 4.19 12.47 -19.48
N TYR A 77 3.44 11.84 -18.58
CA TYR A 77 2.76 12.58 -17.50
C TYR A 77 3.62 12.77 -16.25
N ILE A 78 4.61 11.91 -16.01
CA ILE A 78 5.36 11.85 -14.75
C ILE A 78 6.85 12.10 -15.03
N PHE A 79 7.42 13.04 -14.27
CA PHE A 79 8.82 13.46 -14.43
C PHE A 79 9.40 13.99 -13.12
N GLU A 80 10.72 14.01 -13.04
CA GLU A 80 11.47 14.68 -11.98
C GLU A 80 11.70 16.15 -12.37
N ALA A 81 11.47 17.07 -11.43
CA ALA A 81 11.73 18.49 -11.66
C ALA A 81 13.24 18.78 -11.58
N SER A 82 13.77 19.42 -12.61
CA SER A 82 15.14 19.94 -12.64
C SER A 82 15.27 21.35 -12.05
N ALA A 83 14.20 22.15 -12.11
CA ALA A 83 14.10 23.46 -11.50
C ALA A 83 12.63 23.81 -11.21
N GLU A 84 12.43 24.66 -10.21
CA GLU A 84 11.11 25.07 -9.75
C GLU A 84 11.08 26.57 -9.44
N THR A 85 10.02 27.24 -9.89
CA THR A 85 9.67 28.60 -9.47
C THR A 85 8.34 28.59 -8.72
N ALA A 86 7.85 29.77 -8.31
CA ALA A 86 6.53 29.88 -7.68
C ALA A 86 5.39 29.40 -8.60
N SER A 87 5.54 29.53 -9.92
CA SER A 87 4.46 29.28 -10.89
C SER A 87 4.80 28.25 -11.97
N THR A 88 6.04 27.77 -12.08
CA THR A 88 6.48 26.85 -13.14
C THR A 88 7.42 25.76 -12.63
N ILE A 89 7.45 24.63 -13.34
CA ILE A 89 8.41 23.54 -13.18
C ILE A 89 9.14 23.34 -14.51
N THR A 90 10.45 23.13 -14.46
CA THR A 90 11.28 22.76 -15.61
C THR A 90 11.77 21.33 -15.48
N PHE A 91 11.68 20.54 -16.56
CA PHE A 91 12.13 19.15 -16.61
C PHE A 91 12.62 18.80 -18.03
N ASP A 92 13.33 17.68 -18.15
CA ASP A 92 13.68 17.08 -19.44
C ASP A 92 12.74 15.90 -19.69
N ASP A 93 12.08 15.86 -20.85
CA ASP A 93 11.08 14.83 -21.16
C ASP A 93 11.69 13.49 -21.61
N VAL A 94 10.83 12.55 -22.00
CA VAL A 94 11.24 11.22 -22.49
C VAL A 94 12.17 11.25 -23.72
N ASN A 95 12.15 12.33 -24.49
CA ASN A 95 12.99 12.54 -25.67
C ASN A 95 14.24 13.39 -25.35
N GLY A 96 14.43 13.80 -24.09
CA GLY A 96 15.52 14.68 -23.67
C GLY A 96 15.30 16.15 -24.04
N VAL A 97 14.07 16.55 -24.39
CA VAL A 97 13.71 17.93 -24.67
C VAL A 97 13.36 18.64 -23.37
N ARG A 98 13.92 19.84 -23.17
CA ARG A 98 13.65 20.64 -21.98
C ARG A 98 12.36 21.40 -22.10
N TRP A 99 11.47 21.20 -21.13
CA TRP A 99 10.18 21.88 -21.03
C TRP A 99 10.08 22.68 -19.73
N THR A 100 9.37 23.81 -19.78
CA THR A 100 8.95 24.57 -18.60
C THR A 100 7.44 24.73 -18.69
N ILE A 101 6.70 24.18 -17.73
CA ILE A 101 5.24 24.20 -17.74
C ILE A 101 4.68 24.76 -16.43
N GLU A 102 3.40 25.11 -16.46
CA GLU A 102 2.70 25.71 -15.33
C GLU A 102 2.61 24.74 -14.16
N LYS A 103 2.97 25.20 -12.96
CA LYS A 103 2.95 24.38 -11.75
C LYS A 103 1.53 24.01 -11.30
N ALA A 104 0.54 24.84 -11.62
CA ALA A 104 -0.83 24.69 -11.14
C ALA A 104 -1.58 23.47 -11.72
N ILE A 105 -1.13 22.90 -12.84
CA ILE A 105 -1.67 21.64 -13.39
C ILE A 105 -0.94 20.40 -12.84
N LEU A 106 0.11 20.59 -12.03
CA LEU A 106 0.94 19.53 -11.52
C LEU A 106 0.52 19.12 -10.12
N ARG A 107 0.68 17.83 -9.83
CA ARG A 107 0.53 17.29 -8.48
C ARG A 107 1.79 16.52 -8.06
N PRO A 108 2.13 16.49 -6.76
CA PRO A 108 3.20 15.63 -6.26
C PRO A 108 2.85 14.15 -6.50
N ALA A 109 3.83 13.34 -6.91
CA ALA A 109 3.65 11.93 -7.18
C ALA A 109 4.81 11.04 -6.67
N LEU A 110 4.49 9.77 -6.45
CA LEU A 110 5.45 8.69 -6.16
C LEU A 110 5.74 7.90 -7.43
N MET A 111 7.02 7.67 -7.69
CA MET A 111 7.50 6.77 -8.73
C MET A 111 8.70 5.98 -8.21
N ASP A 112 8.59 4.65 -8.12
CA ASP A 112 9.67 3.73 -7.76
C ASP A 112 10.43 4.06 -6.46
N VAL A 113 9.73 4.62 -5.48
CA VAL A 113 10.28 4.92 -4.15
C VAL A 113 9.97 3.85 -3.12
N GLN A 114 10.89 3.71 -2.16
CA GLN A 114 10.64 2.94 -0.96
C GLN A 114 9.68 3.69 -0.03
N LEU A 115 8.73 2.94 0.53
CA LEU A 115 7.77 3.43 1.51
C LEU A 115 8.03 2.74 2.84
N PRO A 116 8.78 3.34 3.77
CA PRO A 116 8.94 2.78 5.10
C PRO A 116 7.60 2.69 5.82
N ALA A 117 7.38 1.61 6.56
CA ALA A 117 6.21 1.49 7.44
C ALA A 117 6.17 2.62 8.47
N PHE A 118 4.97 3.01 8.89
CA PHE A 118 4.78 4.05 9.91
C PHE A 118 5.56 5.34 9.60
N SER A 119 5.52 5.78 8.34
CA SER A 119 6.13 7.01 7.87
C SER A 119 5.15 7.81 7.02
N ARG A 120 5.51 9.05 6.71
CA ARG A 120 4.88 9.83 5.64
C ARG A 120 5.64 9.67 4.33
N PRO A 121 4.95 9.39 3.21
CA PRO A 121 5.61 9.36 1.91
C PRO A 121 6.11 10.75 1.51
N GLN A 122 7.21 10.78 0.77
CA GLN A 122 7.72 12.00 0.14
C GLN A 122 7.66 11.82 -1.37
N ALA A 123 6.99 12.75 -2.04
CA ALA A 123 6.95 12.77 -3.50
C ALA A 123 8.36 13.01 -4.06
N ASN A 124 8.76 12.19 -5.03
CA ASN A 124 10.01 12.32 -5.78
C ASN A 124 9.79 12.81 -7.22
N THR A 125 8.54 12.81 -7.69
CA THR A 125 8.16 13.23 -9.03
C THR A 125 6.98 14.20 -9.00
N CYS A 126 6.75 14.87 -10.12
CA CYS A 126 5.52 15.57 -10.42
C CYS A 126 4.73 14.79 -11.47
N ILE A 127 3.41 14.89 -11.41
CA ILE A 127 2.51 14.37 -12.44
C ILE A 127 1.64 15.49 -13.01
N ILE A 128 1.54 15.58 -14.33
CA ILE A 128 0.54 16.42 -15.00
C ILE A 128 -0.84 15.82 -14.73
N PHE A 129 -1.66 16.55 -13.99
CA PHE A 129 -3.01 16.16 -13.62
C PHE A 129 -4.02 17.07 -14.34
N PRO A 130 -4.47 16.71 -15.57
CA PRO A 130 -5.30 17.59 -16.40
C PRO A 130 -6.78 17.58 -15.96
N TYR A 131 -7.02 17.49 -14.66
CA TYR A 131 -8.35 17.41 -14.06
C TYR A 131 -8.47 18.42 -12.92
N ARG A 132 -9.68 18.95 -12.76
CA ARG A 132 -10.11 19.69 -11.57
C ARG A 132 -11.12 18.86 -10.79
N PHE A 133 -11.20 19.09 -9.49
CA PHE A 133 -12.31 18.56 -8.70
C PHE A 133 -13.50 19.51 -8.78
N ASP A 134 -14.66 18.94 -9.14
CA ASP A 134 -15.95 19.61 -9.09
C ASP A 134 -16.85 18.81 -8.16
N GLU A 135 -17.17 19.39 -7.00
CA GLU A 135 -17.76 18.69 -5.85
C GLU A 135 -16.96 17.44 -5.46
N ASN A 136 -17.35 16.27 -5.97
CA ASN A 136 -16.75 14.95 -5.69
C ASN A 136 -16.30 14.21 -6.96
N ASP A 137 -16.34 14.84 -8.14
CA ASP A 137 -15.89 14.23 -9.40
C ASP A 137 -14.62 14.91 -9.92
N ALA A 138 -13.81 14.14 -10.64
CA ALA A 138 -12.62 14.63 -11.33
C ALA A 138 -12.98 14.94 -12.79
N VAL A 139 -13.15 16.22 -13.09
CA VAL A 139 -13.55 16.74 -14.40
C VAL A 139 -12.32 17.13 -15.19
N LEU A 140 -12.20 16.62 -16.42
CA LEU A 140 -11.09 16.97 -17.31
C LEU A 140 -11.22 18.44 -17.71
N TYR A 141 -10.13 19.20 -17.65
CA TYR A 141 -10.11 20.55 -18.23
C TYR A 141 -10.45 20.47 -19.71
N SER A 142 -11.27 21.37 -20.23
CA SER A 142 -11.53 21.51 -21.66
C SER A 142 -10.28 21.97 -22.41
N ILE A 143 -10.27 21.80 -23.73
CA ILE A 143 -9.17 22.29 -24.59
C ILE A 143 -8.99 23.79 -24.43
N GLU A 144 -10.08 24.56 -24.34
CA GLU A 144 -10.03 26.01 -24.14
C GLU A 144 -9.41 26.35 -22.77
N GLU A 145 -9.79 25.65 -21.69
CA GLU A 145 -9.18 25.83 -20.38
C GLU A 145 -7.69 25.46 -20.39
N MET A 146 -7.30 24.36 -21.05
CA MET A 146 -5.89 23.97 -21.19
C MET A 146 -5.08 25.04 -21.94
N GLN A 147 -5.60 25.56 -23.05
CA GLN A 147 -4.93 26.58 -23.86
C GLN A 147 -4.82 27.93 -23.15
N THR A 148 -5.81 28.29 -22.35
CA THR A 148 -5.86 29.60 -21.68
C THR A 148 -5.14 29.61 -20.34
N GLN A 149 -5.27 28.55 -19.54
CA GLN A 149 -4.72 28.48 -18.18
C GLN A 149 -3.36 27.78 -18.14
N PHE A 150 -3.10 26.84 -19.05
CA PHE A 150 -1.90 26.02 -19.07
C PHE A 150 -1.26 25.94 -20.48
N PRO A 151 -1.03 27.09 -21.16
CA PRO A 151 -0.57 27.10 -22.55
C PRO A 151 0.73 26.33 -22.80
N HIS A 152 1.70 26.35 -21.86
CA HIS A 152 2.95 25.62 -22.01
C HIS A 152 2.78 24.12 -21.78
N CYS A 153 1.98 23.72 -20.78
CA CYS A 153 1.62 22.32 -20.63
C CYS A 153 0.83 21.79 -21.84
N TRP A 154 -0.03 22.62 -22.43
CA TRP A 154 -0.78 22.27 -23.62
C TRP A 154 0.16 22.03 -24.81
N GLU A 155 1.10 22.95 -25.07
CA GLU A 155 2.13 22.81 -26.10
C GLU A 155 2.94 21.51 -25.92
N TYR A 156 3.36 21.22 -24.69
CA TYR A 156 4.05 19.97 -24.34
C TYR A 156 3.19 18.74 -24.69
N LEU A 157 1.93 18.69 -24.27
CA LEU A 157 1.07 17.54 -24.56
C LEU A 157 0.81 17.40 -26.07
N GLN A 158 0.74 18.50 -26.83
CA GLN A 158 0.61 18.46 -28.28
C GLN A 158 1.83 17.87 -28.98
N ASP A 159 3.05 18.15 -28.50
CA ASP A 159 4.27 17.53 -29.02
C ASP A 159 4.23 15.98 -28.88
N HIS A 160 3.54 15.50 -27.85
CA HIS A 160 3.33 14.06 -27.59
C HIS A 160 1.98 13.50 -28.08
N GLU A 161 1.17 14.29 -28.80
CA GLU A 161 -0.22 13.94 -29.17
C GLU A 161 -0.32 12.60 -29.90
N SER A 162 0.61 12.32 -30.83
CA SER A 162 0.63 11.07 -31.60
C SER A 162 0.74 9.84 -30.69
N GLN A 163 1.58 9.88 -29.67
CA GLN A 163 1.77 8.80 -28.69
C GLN A 163 0.54 8.70 -27.77
N LEU A 164 0.01 9.84 -27.34
CA LEU A 164 -1.14 9.90 -26.44
C LEU A 164 -2.43 9.38 -27.10
N ARG A 165 -2.62 9.63 -28.39
CA ARG A 165 -3.74 9.09 -29.19
C ARG A 165 -3.63 7.61 -29.50
N ALA A 166 -2.42 7.05 -29.52
CA ALA A 166 -2.20 5.62 -29.75
C ALA A 166 -2.67 4.73 -28.57
N ARG A 167 -2.97 5.34 -27.42
CA ARG A 167 -3.50 4.63 -26.24
C ARG A 167 -4.95 4.16 -26.47
N SER A 168 -5.36 3.15 -25.72
CA SER A 168 -6.76 2.72 -25.66
C SER A 168 -7.59 3.72 -24.84
N LEU A 169 -8.14 4.74 -25.51
CA LEU A 169 -8.94 5.81 -24.88
C LEU A 169 -10.44 5.52 -24.93
N GLN A 170 -11.17 5.98 -23.91
CA GLN A 170 -12.65 5.98 -23.94
C GLN A 170 -13.20 7.06 -24.88
N ASN A 171 -12.53 8.22 -24.96
CA ASN A 171 -12.89 9.31 -25.85
C ASN A 171 -11.63 9.83 -26.57
N PRO A 172 -11.46 9.53 -27.88
CA PRO A 172 -10.31 9.98 -28.66
C PRO A 172 -10.14 11.50 -28.78
N GLU A 173 -11.21 12.28 -28.61
CA GLU A 173 -11.14 13.76 -28.64
C GLU A 173 -10.50 14.33 -27.37
N MET A 174 -10.54 13.59 -26.27
CA MET A 174 -9.95 13.94 -24.97
C MET A 174 -8.59 13.26 -24.78
N TRP A 175 -7.78 13.24 -25.84
CA TRP A 175 -6.53 12.50 -25.91
C TRP A 175 -5.47 12.92 -24.89
N TYR A 176 -5.57 14.12 -24.33
CA TYR A 176 -4.67 14.65 -23.31
C TYR A 176 -5.05 14.20 -21.88
N GLY A 177 -6.21 13.55 -21.70
CA GLY A 177 -6.59 12.92 -20.44
C GLY A 177 -5.86 11.60 -20.18
N TYR A 178 -6.02 11.05 -18.98
CA TYR A 178 -5.57 9.71 -18.63
C TYR A 178 -6.39 8.63 -19.34
N GLY A 179 -5.76 7.47 -19.59
CA GLY A 179 -6.44 6.35 -20.23
C GLY A 179 -7.63 5.79 -19.43
N ARG A 180 -7.66 6.00 -18.11
CA ARG A 180 -8.65 5.46 -17.18
C ARG A 180 -8.97 6.48 -16.08
N ARG A 181 -10.25 6.65 -15.76
CA ARG A 181 -10.75 7.66 -14.80
C ARG A 181 -11.15 7.09 -13.44
N GLN A 182 -11.22 5.77 -13.28
CA GLN A 182 -11.83 5.08 -12.13
C GLN A 182 -11.21 5.44 -10.77
N SER A 183 -9.93 5.83 -10.75
CA SER A 183 -9.21 6.15 -9.51
C SER A 183 -9.04 7.65 -9.26
N LEU A 184 -9.47 8.53 -10.16
CA LEU A 184 -9.18 9.97 -10.02
C LEU A 184 -9.79 10.55 -8.74
N THR A 185 -11.02 10.17 -8.42
CA THR A 185 -11.75 10.62 -7.22
C THR A 185 -11.16 10.08 -5.91
N ARG A 186 -10.21 9.16 -5.97
CA ARG A 186 -9.49 8.66 -4.79
C ARG A 186 -8.45 9.67 -4.27
N PHE A 187 -8.06 10.63 -5.10
CA PHE A 187 -7.05 11.66 -4.79
C PHE A 187 -7.72 13.03 -4.60
N ASN A 188 -8.66 13.11 -3.66
CA ASN A 188 -9.56 14.25 -3.40
C ASN A 188 -9.18 15.09 -2.16
N GLY A 189 -7.93 14.98 -1.69
CA GLY A 189 -7.43 15.67 -0.49
C GLY A 189 -7.56 14.89 0.81
N GLU A 190 -8.29 13.76 0.82
CA GLU A 190 -8.44 12.94 2.02
C GLU A 190 -7.23 12.03 2.26
N ALA A 191 -6.85 11.92 3.54
CA ALA A 191 -5.77 11.06 3.97
C ALA A 191 -5.97 9.59 3.57
N LYS A 192 -4.87 8.90 3.32
CA LYS A 192 -4.85 7.50 2.86
C LYS A 192 -3.61 6.78 3.36
N LEU A 193 -3.68 5.45 3.44
CA LEU A 193 -2.48 4.62 3.51
C LEU A 193 -2.01 4.32 2.09
N ILE A 194 -0.70 4.22 1.88
CA ILE A 194 -0.07 3.81 0.63
C ILE A 194 0.92 2.69 0.94
N TRP A 195 0.94 1.64 0.12
CA TRP A 195 1.95 0.58 0.21
C TRP A 195 2.33 0.05 -1.18
N PRO A 196 3.55 -0.49 -1.34
CA PRO A 196 3.99 -1.09 -2.60
C PRO A 196 3.31 -2.44 -2.85
N VAL A 197 3.07 -2.78 -4.12
CA VAL A 197 2.52 -4.08 -4.53
C VAL A 197 3.49 -5.21 -4.24
N LEU A 198 4.79 -4.99 -4.37
CA LEU A 198 5.80 -5.99 -4.08
C LEU A 198 6.61 -5.54 -2.87
N SER A 199 6.61 -6.37 -1.82
CA SER A 199 7.36 -6.09 -0.60
C SER A 199 7.90 -7.37 0.05
N LEU A 200 8.95 -7.22 0.85
CA LEU A 200 9.48 -8.26 1.74
C LEU A 200 8.87 -8.20 3.14
N GLU A 201 8.35 -7.02 3.51
CA GLU A 201 7.84 -6.69 4.83
C GLU A 201 6.63 -5.75 4.69
N PRO A 202 5.78 -5.57 5.72
CA PRO A 202 4.64 -4.69 5.61
C PRO A 202 5.10 -3.22 5.54
N ARG A 203 4.65 -2.49 4.52
CA ARG A 203 5.16 -1.15 4.17
C ARG A 203 4.04 -0.11 4.00
N TYR A 204 3.19 -0.01 5.01
CA TYR A 204 2.06 0.92 5.03
C TYR A 204 2.49 2.31 5.53
N ALA A 205 2.54 3.28 4.61
CA ALA A 205 2.83 4.68 4.90
C ALA A 205 1.53 5.50 4.98
N TYR A 206 1.49 6.51 5.85
CA TYR A 206 0.35 7.40 6.03
C TYR A 206 0.56 8.68 5.22
N ASP A 207 -0.32 8.93 4.25
CA ASP A 207 -0.32 10.12 3.41
C ASP A 207 -1.44 11.07 3.81
N ASP A 208 -1.06 12.27 4.26
CA ASP A 208 -1.93 13.42 4.53
C ASP A 208 -1.67 14.59 3.57
N GLN A 209 -0.88 14.39 2.51
CA GLN A 209 -0.53 15.40 1.50
C GLN A 209 -1.20 15.16 0.15
N ASP A 210 -2.04 14.13 0.08
CA ASP A 210 -2.73 13.67 -1.12
C ASP A 210 -1.79 13.47 -2.32
N ILE A 211 -0.69 12.78 -2.07
CA ILE A 211 0.32 12.43 -3.08
C ILE A 211 -0.29 11.41 -4.06
N LEU A 212 -0.03 11.62 -5.36
CA LEU A 212 -0.45 10.72 -6.41
C LEU A 212 0.49 9.53 -6.53
N PHE A 213 -0.06 8.41 -6.98
CA PHE A 213 0.71 7.25 -7.39
C PHE A 213 -0.02 6.57 -8.52
N THR A 214 0.73 5.84 -9.36
CA THR A 214 0.14 5.03 -10.43
C THR A 214 -0.28 3.66 -9.90
N GLY A 215 -1.33 3.09 -10.49
CA GLY A 215 -1.87 1.80 -10.11
C GLY A 215 -2.51 1.06 -11.27
N GLY A 216 -3.01 -0.16 -11.06
CA GLY A 216 -3.62 -1.00 -12.10
C GLY A 216 -3.03 -2.42 -12.08
N GLY A 217 -3.23 -3.20 -13.15
CA GLY A 217 -2.87 -4.63 -13.19
C GLY A 217 -1.44 -4.97 -12.73
N ASN A 218 -0.46 -4.09 -13.01
CA ASN A 218 0.93 -4.19 -12.56
C ASN A 218 1.44 -2.87 -11.92
N GLY A 219 0.54 -2.01 -11.44
CA GLY A 219 0.94 -0.72 -10.89
C GLY A 219 1.72 -0.85 -9.58
N PRO A 220 2.63 0.07 -9.24
CA PRO A 220 3.58 -0.13 -8.13
C PRO A 220 2.94 0.01 -6.74
N TYR A 221 1.78 0.66 -6.59
CA TYR A 221 1.18 0.96 -5.29
C TYR A 221 -0.34 0.73 -5.24
N TYR A 222 -0.82 0.45 -4.03
CA TYR A 222 -2.24 0.55 -3.64
C TYR A 222 -2.44 1.64 -2.59
N GLY A 223 -3.69 2.09 -2.49
CA GLY A 223 -4.17 2.96 -1.43
C GLY A 223 -5.29 2.34 -0.61
N LEU A 224 -5.42 2.79 0.64
CA LEU A 224 -6.51 2.41 1.54
C LEU A 224 -7.05 3.63 2.28
N ARG A 225 -8.37 3.68 2.42
CA ARG A 225 -9.06 4.63 3.29
C ARG A 225 -10.16 3.90 4.08
N PRO A 226 -10.37 4.23 5.38
CA PRO A 226 -11.56 3.79 6.09
C PRO A 226 -12.84 4.16 5.32
N LEU A 227 -13.86 3.30 5.37
CA LEU A 227 -15.17 3.64 4.82
C LEU A 227 -15.84 4.75 5.65
N PRO A 228 -16.71 5.59 5.06
CA PRO A 228 -17.34 6.70 5.77
C PRO A 228 -18.20 6.28 6.98
N ASP A 229 -18.69 5.05 7.00
CA ASP A 229 -19.54 4.47 8.04
C ASP A 229 -18.76 3.74 9.14
N THR A 230 -17.45 3.56 9.00
CA THR A 230 -16.63 2.99 10.08
C THR A 230 -16.10 4.09 11.00
N ALA A 231 -16.14 3.84 12.31
CA ALA A 231 -15.50 4.67 13.32
C ALA A 231 -14.02 4.28 13.55
N LEU A 232 -13.53 3.22 12.89
CA LEU A 232 -12.14 2.78 13.02
C LEU A 232 -11.18 3.78 12.41
N SER A 233 -10.15 4.14 13.19
CA SER A 233 -9.10 5.04 12.73
C SER A 233 -8.22 4.41 11.66
N ILE A 234 -7.79 5.22 10.68
CA ILE A 234 -6.78 4.81 9.70
C ILE A 234 -5.48 4.33 10.35
N PHE A 235 -5.11 4.90 11.51
CA PHE A 235 -3.94 4.49 12.28
C PHE A 235 -4.14 3.14 12.98
N TYR A 236 -5.37 2.82 13.38
CA TYR A 236 -5.71 1.51 13.91
C TYR A 236 -5.60 0.42 12.83
N LEU A 237 -6.13 0.70 11.63
CA LEU A 237 -5.96 -0.19 10.48
C LEU A 237 -4.48 -0.34 10.09
N GLN A 238 -3.69 0.74 10.13
CA GLN A 238 -2.26 0.69 9.86
C GLN A 238 -1.51 -0.23 10.85
N ALA A 239 -1.88 -0.22 12.13
CA ALA A 239 -1.27 -1.11 13.13
C ALA A 239 -1.54 -2.59 12.82
N ILE A 240 -2.79 -2.94 12.51
CA ILE A 240 -3.18 -4.31 12.14
C ILE A 240 -2.40 -4.76 10.90
N LEU A 241 -2.45 -3.96 9.84
CA LEU A 241 -1.81 -4.26 8.56
C LEU A 241 -0.29 -4.40 8.68
N SER A 242 0.33 -3.76 9.67
CA SER A 242 1.78 -3.78 9.87
C SER A 242 2.25 -4.78 10.93
N HIS A 243 1.35 -5.61 11.46
CA HIS A 243 1.68 -6.61 12.46
C HIS A 243 2.03 -7.96 11.80
N LEU A 244 3.03 -8.65 12.36
CA LEU A 244 3.66 -9.82 11.76
C LEU A 244 2.68 -10.95 11.45
N VAL A 245 1.71 -11.21 12.32
CA VAL A 245 0.70 -12.25 12.07
C VAL A 245 -0.12 -12.00 10.80
N PHE A 246 -0.50 -10.74 10.53
CA PHE A 246 -1.29 -10.39 9.35
C PHE A 246 -0.41 -10.34 8.11
N GLU A 247 0.85 -9.94 8.25
CA GLU A 247 1.84 -10.10 7.19
C GLU A 247 1.99 -11.58 6.79
N ALA A 248 2.09 -12.49 7.76
CA ALA A 248 2.16 -13.92 7.49
C ALA A 248 0.90 -14.44 6.79
N MET A 249 -0.29 -14.00 7.22
CA MET A 249 -1.56 -14.31 6.52
C MET A 249 -1.59 -13.79 5.07
N VAL A 250 -0.93 -12.66 4.76
CA VAL A 250 -0.78 -12.19 3.38
C VAL A 250 0.22 -13.08 2.64
N LYS A 251 1.38 -13.34 3.23
CA LYS A 251 2.48 -14.11 2.62
C LYS A 251 2.14 -15.57 2.33
N SER A 252 1.24 -16.18 3.11
CA SER A 252 0.79 -17.58 2.95
C SER A 252 0.01 -17.81 1.66
N ILE A 253 -0.68 -16.78 1.17
CA ILE A 253 -1.50 -16.83 -0.05
C ILE A 253 -0.94 -15.99 -1.20
N ALA A 254 0.05 -15.14 -0.93
CA ALA A 254 0.62 -14.24 -1.91
C ALA A 254 1.54 -14.95 -2.91
N SER A 255 1.44 -14.53 -4.18
CA SER A 255 2.39 -14.92 -5.21
C SER A 255 3.81 -14.44 -4.85
N THR A 256 4.79 -15.32 -5.06
CA THR A 256 6.21 -15.06 -4.76
C THR A 256 6.96 -14.67 -6.03
N PHE A 257 7.81 -13.65 -5.92
CA PHE A 257 8.62 -13.09 -7.01
C PHE A 257 10.11 -13.24 -6.70
N ARG A 258 10.96 -12.95 -7.70
CA ARG A 258 12.43 -13.04 -7.57
C ARG A 258 12.93 -12.24 -6.37
N GLY A 259 13.82 -12.84 -5.58
CA GLY A 259 14.44 -12.19 -4.42
C GLY A 259 13.58 -12.21 -3.15
N GLY A 260 12.59 -13.10 -3.07
CA GLY A 260 11.75 -13.27 -1.86
C GLY A 260 10.56 -12.31 -1.78
N TYR A 261 10.40 -11.40 -2.73
CA TYR A 261 9.30 -10.44 -2.75
C TYR A 261 7.94 -11.13 -2.83
N LYS A 262 7.00 -10.68 -1.99
CA LYS A 262 5.62 -11.17 -1.92
C LYS A 262 4.66 -10.10 -2.43
N SER A 263 3.62 -10.54 -3.15
CA SER A 263 2.57 -9.63 -3.61
C SER A 263 1.64 -9.21 -2.49
N HIS A 264 1.49 -7.91 -2.30
CA HIS A 264 0.56 -7.25 -1.40
C HIS A 264 -0.61 -6.63 -2.18
N GLY A 265 -0.99 -7.26 -3.30
CA GLY A 265 -2.15 -6.88 -4.08
C GLY A 265 -3.44 -6.93 -3.27
N LYS A 266 -4.43 -6.13 -3.68
CA LYS A 266 -5.75 -6.04 -3.00
C LYS A 266 -6.33 -7.41 -2.66
N GLN A 267 -6.23 -8.38 -3.56
CA GLN A 267 -6.79 -9.72 -3.40
C GLN A 267 -6.23 -10.49 -2.20
N PHE A 268 -5.00 -10.21 -1.77
CA PHE A 268 -4.35 -10.88 -0.64
C PHE A 268 -4.56 -10.14 0.69
N VAL A 269 -4.89 -8.85 0.64
CA VAL A 269 -5.01 -7.98 1.83
C VAL A 269 -6.48 -7.78 2.24
N GLN A 270 -7.41 -7.76 1.29
CA GLN A 270 -8.81 -7.36 1.53
C GLN A 270 -9.59 -8.27 2.49
N SER A 271 -9.17 -9.53 2.64
CA SER A 271 -9.82 -10.54 3.49
C SER A 271 -9.20 -10.66 4.88
N LEU A 272 -8.21 -9.83 5.23
CA LEU A 272 -7.61 -9.87 6.57
C LEU A 272 -8.69 -9.60 7.63
N PRO A 273 -8.72 -10.40 8.72
CA PRO A 273 -9.67 -10.19 9.80
C PRO A 273 -9.35 -8.91 10.56
N VAL A 274 -10.39 -8.13 10.86
CA VAL A 274 -10.30 -6.87 11.60
C VAL A 274 -11.20 -6.96 12.82
N ARG A 275 -10.59 -6.84 14.01
CA ARG A 275 -11.31 -6.72 15.28
C ARG A 275 -12.17 -5.45 15.26
N GLN A 276 -13.49 -5.65 15.31
CA GLN A 276 -14.46 -4.58 15.56
C GLN A 276 -14.30 -4.03 16.97
N ILE A 277 -14.61 -2.75 17.11
CA ILE A 277 -14.58 -2.01 18.37
C ILE A 277 -15.99 -1.51 18.65
N ASP A 278 -16.59 -1.94 19.76
CA ASP A 278 -17.79 -1.31 20.28
C ASP A 278 -17.40 0.00 20.96
N PHE A 279 -17.60 1.11 20.25
CA PHE A 279 -17.28 2.44 20.78
C PHE A 279 -18.16 2.88 21.96
N ASN A 280 -19.21 2.12 22.28
CA ASN A 280 -19.98 2.33 23.52
C ASN A 280 -19.35 1.61 24.72
N ASN A 281 -18.39 0.72 24.51
CA ASN A 281 -17.60 0.07 25.54
C ASN A 281 -16.31 0.87 25.82
N PRO A 282 -16.16 1.50 27.00
CA PRO A 282 -15.00 2.33 27.32
C PRO A 282 -13.66 1.58 27.23
N ASP A 283 -13.64 0.28 27.54
CA ASP A 283 -12.42 -0.52 27.51
C ASP A 283 -11.97 -0.81 26.07
N GLU A 284 -12.91 -1.11 25.17
CA GLU A 284 -12.59 -1.32 23.75
C GLU A 284 -12.21 0.00 23.06
N THR A 285 -12.90 1.09 23.36
CA THR A 285 -12.53 2.44 22.91
C THR A 285 -11.13 2.80 23.38
N ALA A 286 -10.80 2.57 24.65
CA ALA A 286 -9.47 2.82 25.19
C ALA A 286 -8.40 1.95 24.50
N ALA A 287 -8.70 0.69 24.18
CA ALA A 287 -7.78 -0.18 23.44
C ALA A 287 -7.48 0.38 22.05
N HIS A 288 -8.51 0.78 21.31
CA HIS A 288 -8.38 1.44 20.01
C HIS A 288 -7.54 2.72 20.11
N ASP A 289 -7.90 3.64 21.02
CA ASP A 289 -7.26 4.95 21.12
C ASP A 289 -5.79 4.86 21.56
N ASN A 290 -5.46 3.88 22.39
CA ASN A 290 -4.07 3.58 22.77
C ASN A 290 -3.23 3.14 21.56
N ILE A 291 -3.79 2.29 20.68
CA ILE A 291 -3.12 1.87 19.44
C ILE A 291 -2.93 3.10 18.53
N VAL A 292 -3.99 3.87 18.29
CA VAL A 292 -3.95 5.08 17.46
C VAL A 292 -2.87 6.05 17.94
N THR A 293 -2.84 6.33 19.25
CA THR A 293 -1.86 7.23 19.86
C THR A 293 -0.44 6.71 19.67
N ALA A 294 -0.21 5.40 19.89
CA ALA A 294 1.12 4.81 19.73
C ALA A 294 1.60 4.85 18.27
N VAL A 295 0.71 4.61 17.30
CA VAL A 295 1.01 4.71 15.87
C VAL A 295 1.36 6.14 15.47
N GLN A 296 0.58 7.12 15.91
CA GLN A 296 0.85 8.53 15.63
C GLN A 296 2.21 8.97 16.20
N GLN A 297 2.52 8.55 17.43
CA GLN A 297 3.83 8.80 18.05
C GLN A 297 4.97 8.12 17.29
N LEU A 298 4.74 6.90 16.78
CA LEU A 298 5.74 6.18 15.99
C LEU A 298 6.01 6.92 14.69
N ILE A 299 4.97 7.33 13.97
CA ILE A 299 5.12 8.13 12.74
C ILE A 299 5.89 9.42 13.04
N GLN A 300 5.55 10.13 14.12
CA GLN A 300 6.27 11.35 14.51
C GLN A 300 7.76 11.08 14.78
N ALA A 301 8.09 10.00 15.49
CA ALA A 301 9.48 9.62 15.74
C ALA A 301 10.22 9.26 14.44
N THR A 302 9.56 8.55 13.52
CA THR A 302 10.08 8.20 12.19
C THR A 302 10.34 9.46 11.33
N GLU A 303 9.43 10.43 11.32
CA GLU A 303 9.65 11.70 10.60
C GLU A 303 10.75 12.55 11.26
N GLY A 304 10.84 12.52 12.60
CA GLY A 304 11.95 13.13 13.32
C GLY A 304 13.30 12.54 12.93
N LEU A 305 13.39 11.23 12.65
CA LEU A 305 14.63 10.58 12.22
C LEU A 305 15.11 11.08 10.86
N LYS A 306 14.19 11.37 9.93
CA LYS A 306 14.52 11.88 8.60
C LYS A 306 15.17 13.27 8.65
N THR A 307 14.82 14.07 9.65
CA THR A 307 15.27 15.47 9.78
C THR A 307 16.38 15.68 10.82
N ALA A 308 16.61 14.70 11.70
CA ALA A 308 17.64 14.79 12.74
C ALA A 308 19.05 14.76 12.15
N THR A 309 19.85 15.77 12.48
CA THR A 309 21.26 15.90 12.03
C THR A 309 22.27 15.43 13.08
N LEU A 310 21.92 15.46 14.37
CA LEU A 310 22.79 15.08 15.47
C LEU A 310 22.72 13.56 15.75
N PRO A 311 23.86 12.84 15.82
CA PRO A 311 23.87 11.39 16.05
C PRO A 311 23.14 10.94 17.33
N GLN A 312 23.27 11.71 18.42
CA GLN A 312 22.59 11.42 19.68
C GLN A 312 21.07 11.51 19.56
N GLN A 313 20.57 12.52 18.83
CA GLN A 313 19.14 12.68 18.57
C GLN A 313 18.61 11.53 17.70
N GLN A 314 19.35 11.14 16.66
CA GLN A 314 19.02 10.00 15.82
C GLN A 314 18.93 8.71 16.65
N GLN A 315 19.89 8.46 17.55
CA GLN A 315 19.89 7.27 18.39
C GLN A 315 18.70 7.24 19.36
N THR A 316 18.37 8.38 19.97
CA THR A 316 17.18 8.51 20.84
C THR A 316 15.90 8.20 20.07
N LEU A 317 15.72 8.79 18.90
CA LEU A 317 14.52 8.58 18.08
C LEU A 317 14.44 7.13 17.55
N ARG A 318 15.55 6.50 17.15
CA ARG A 318 15.56 5.07 16.77
C ARG A 318 15.11 4.18 17.91
N THR A 319 15.60 4.46 19.11
CA THR A 319 15.23 3.72 20.32
C THR A 319 13.76 3.92 20.63
N GLN A 320 13.26 5.16 20.54
CA GLN A 320 11.85 5.50 20.72
C GLN A 320 10.95 4.77 19.70
N SER A 321 11.29 4.82 18.40
CA SER A 321 10.55 4.11 17.34
C SER A 321 10.49 2.62 17.62
N ARG A 322 11.61 1.99 18.02
CA ARG A 322 11.65 0.56 18.38
C ARG A 322 10.72 0.25 19.56
N ILE A 323 10.75 1.06 20.62
CA ILE A 323 9.89 0.87 21.80
C ILE A 323 8.41 1.04 21.43
N LEU A 324 8.09 2.04 20.61
CA LEU A 324 6.71 2.28 20.16
C LEU A 324 6.21 1.15 19.26
N LYS A 325 7.02 0.64 18.34
CA LYS A 325 6.66 -0.53 17.52
C LYS A 325 6.38 -1.75 18.39
N GLN A 326 7.27 -2.07 19.34
CA GLN A 326 7.06 -3.17 20.29
C GLN A 326 5.80 -2.97 21.14
N ARG A 327 5.46 -1.73 21.50
CA ARG A 327 4.24 -1.41 22.23
C ARG A 327 3.00 -1.64 21.36
N ILE A 328 3.02 -1.21 20.10
CA ILE A 328 1.92 -1.44 19.14
C ILE A 328 1.70 -2.95 18.98
N ASP A 329 2.77 -3.72 18.83
CA ASP A 329 2.69 -5.18 18.67
C ASP A 329 2.00 -5.83 19.86
N ARG A 330 2.44 -5.53 21.08
CA ARG A 330 1.78 -6.05 22.30
C ARG A 330 0.32 -5.63 22.45
N LEU A 331 -0.03 -4.42 21.99
CA LEU A 331 -1.42 -3.96 22.02
C LEU A 331 -2.28 -4.76 21.04
N ILE A 332 -1.75 -5.04 19.84
CA ILE A 332 -2.42 -5.89 18.84
C ILE A 332 -2.52 -7.33 19.35
N GLU A 333 -1.43 -7.90 19.86
CA GLU A 333 -1.39 -9.24 20.46
C GLU A 333 -2.44 -9.36 21.58
N GLY A 334 -2.50 -8.41 22.51
CA GLY A 334 -3.51 -8.40 23.58
C GLY A 334 -4.94 -8.25 23.06
N LEU A 335 -5.15 -7.44 22.02
CA LEU A 335 -6.47 -7.22 21.43
C LEU A 335 -7.00 -8.47 20.70
N TYR A 336 -6.12 -9.19 20.00
CA TYR A 336 -6.45 -10.42 19.28
C TYR A 336 -6.25 -11.69 20.11
N ARG A 337 -5.79 -11.55 21.36
CA ARG A 337 -5.44 -12.65 22.29
C ARG A 337 -4.43 -13.63 21.70
N ILE A 338 -3.44 -13.08 20.98
CA ILE A 338 -2.30 -13.82 20.43
C ILE A 338 -1.22 -13.87 21.51
N ASP A 339 -0.69 -15.05 21.78
CA ASP A 339 0.43 -15.21 22.70
C ASP A 339 1.77 -15.45 21.97
N GLY A 340 2.87 -15.47 22.74
CA GLY A 340 4.20 -15.66 22.16
C GLY A 340 4.43 -17.07 21.60
N ALA A 341 3.69 -18.08 22.07
CA ALA A 341 3.77 -19.42 21.51
C ALA A 341 3.06 -19.48 20.15
N ASP A 342 1.92 -18.79 20.00
CA ASP A 342 1.22 -18.66 18.72
C ASP A 342 2.14 -18.10 17.64
N LEU A 343 2.91 -17.05 17.94
CA LEU A 343 3.82 -16.43 16.97
C LEU A 343 4.97 -17.36 16.53
N LEU A 344 5.43 -18.26 17.40
CA LEU A 344 6.49 -19.23 17.08
C LEU A 344 6.00 -20.37 16.16
N THR A 345 4.68 -20.50 15.98
CA THR A 345 4.11 -21.56 15.13
C THR A 345 3.99 -21.19 13.67
N ILE A 346 4.34 -19.95 13.30
CA ILE A 346 4.22 -19.42 11.93
C ILE A 346 5.60 -19.47 11.26
N PRO A 347 5.88 -20.46 10.40
CA PRO A 347 7.20 -20.61 9.77
C PRO A 347 7.59 -19.37 8.93
N GLU A 348 6.61 -18.69 8.33
CA GLU A 348 6.80 -17.49 7.51
C GLU A 348 7.34 -16.28 8.31
N LEU A 349 7.34 -16.35 9.65
CA LEU A 349 7.98 -15.35 10.52
C LEU A 349 9.47 -15.64 10.79
N HIS A 350 9.95 -16.80 10.35
CA HIS A 350 11.29 -17.31 10.65
C HIS A 350 12.15 -17.56 9.40
N ASP A 351 11.59 -17.38 8.20
CA ASP A 351 12.25 -17.60 6.90
C ASP A 351 13.40 -16.61 6.55
N ASP A 352 13.67 -15.61 7.40
CA ASP A 352 14.67 -14.56 7.16
C ASP A 352 16.04 -14.77 7.88
N GLU A 353 16.31 -15.94 8.47
CA GLU A 353 17.64 -16.27 9.06
C GLU A 353 18.61 -17.02 8.13
#